data_AF-A0A7K3WDA9-F1
#
_entry.id   AF-A0A7K3WDA9-F1
#
_cell.length_a   1.000
_cell.length_b   1.000
_cell.length_c   1.000
_cell.angle_alpha   90.00
_cell.angle_beta   90.00
_cell.angle_gamma   90.00
#
_symmetry.space_group_name_H-M   'P 1'
#
loop_
_entity.id
_entity.type
_entity.pdbx_description
1 polymer ?
#
loop_
_entity_poly.entity_id
_entity_poly.type
_entity_poly.pdbx_seq_one_letter_code
_entity_poly.pdbx_strand_id
1 'polypeptide(L)'
;MCFVSTDTAAECAVALLRHYNTARFIEEELPVMQPRIALHVGEVFRGLPPDGPAFNVLSAIEREVNPGSIWMTEEFAQIWKTQRPSSSRHGSTYIGRLRSDKLGQWPIYELVVGKPSLAAIPSARVDPVELALAQLRESEDNRTQAVDALGSLRDARSRTALLNIASAPDQPFGVRARALQSLRRQAEPYAARHLIDRFTAFKDFATLRRLAVEAVGHVKDGGNVKFLIGIITDIEEHLEVREAALLGLHRCPVGNSKSSLTGVLGAMIAAPSQDPQLLQAAAVAATALMPIEQELREALARIVSNPERPAITREACLESLVPLLEGEHRLIGIAASLDEPEALRRIVLQDLADSGRGKSLDVLKEVAANYLDPLRSFALLLLSDALAALPTPRPVESVQQSAHLRIIQDRTGWRSA
;
A
#
# COMPACT_ATOMS: atom_id res chain seq x y z
N MET A 1 29.31 -3.98 -31.72
CA MET A 1 29.56 -5.43 -31.90
C MET A 1 28.84 -5.87 -33.18
N CYS A 2 29.44 -6.79 -33.95
CA CYS A 2 28.83 -7.37 -35.14
C CYS A 2 28.39 -8.80 -34.84
N PHE A 3 27.14 -9.15 -35.14
CA PHE A 3 26.59 -10.49 -34.89
C PHE A 3 26.17 -11.16 -36.19
N VAL A 4 26.32 -12.48 -36.23
CA VAL A 4 26.00 -13.34 -37.40
C VAL A 4 24.59 -13.93 -37.32
N SER A 5 23.90 -13.77 -36.18
CA SER A 5 22.50 -14.20 -36.01
C SER A 5 21.69 -13.16 -35.23
N THR A 6 20.40 -13.06 -35.55
CA THR A 6 19.43 -12.17 -34.89
C THR A 6 19.23 -12.52 -33.42
N ASP A 7 19.22 -13.82 -33.09
CA ASP A 7 19.01 -14.30 -31.73
C ASP A 7 20.19 -13.93 -30.83
N THR A 8 21.43 -14.09 -31.32
CA THR A 8 22.64 -13.71 -30.57
C THR A 8 22.72 -12.19 -30.37
N ALA A 9 22.32 -11.40 -31.37
CA ALA A 9 22.27 -9.95 -31.25
C ALA A 9 21.25 -9.50 -30.19
N ALA A 10 20.07 -10.12 -30.16
CA ALA A 10 19.02 -9.85 -29.19
C ALA A 10 19.41 -10.28 -27.76
N GLU A 11 20.02 -11.45 -27.60
CA GLU A 11 20.55 -11.92 -26.33
C GLU A 11 21.63 -11.00 -25.77
N CYS A 12 22.57 -10.54 -26.61
CA CYS A 12 23.59 -9.58 -26.21
C CYS A 12 22.99 -8.22 -25.81
N ALA A 13 21.99 -7.72 -26.53
CA ALA A 13 21.31 -6.48 -26.17
C ALA A 13 20.59 -6.59 -24.81
N VAL A 14 19.93 -7.72 -24.55
CA VAL A 14 19.28 -8.00 -23.25
C VAL A 14 20.29 -8.15 -22.13
N ALA A 15 21.42 -8.83 -22.38
CA ALA A 15 22.50 -8.97 -21.40
C ALA A 15 23.11 -7.62 -21.04
N LEU A 16 23.35 -6.74 -22.03
CA LEU A 16 23.84 -5.38 -21.81
C LEU A 16 22.84 -4.52 -21.02
N LEU A 17 21.54 -4.60 -21.31
CA LEU A 17 20.49 -3.91 -20.56
C LEU A 17 20.39 -4.40 -19.11
N ARG A 18 20.51 -5.71 -18.89
CA ARG A 18 20.52 -6.28 -17.53
C ARG A 18 21.75 -5.84 -16.74
N HIS A 19 22.93 -5.88 -17.35
CA HIS A 19 24.16 -5.46 -16.70
C HIS A 19 24.11 -3.98 -16.29
N TYR A 20 23.55 -3.12 -17.15
CA TYR A 20 23.34 -1.71 -16.86
C TYR A 20 22.34 -1.45 -15.72
N ASN A 21 21.22 -2.20 -15.68
CA ASN A 21 20.25 -2.08 -14.58
C ASN A 21 20.80 -2.58 -13.24
N THR A 22 21.85 -3.42 -13.25
CA THR A 22 22.51 -3.91 -12.03
C THR A 22 23.72 -3.09 -11.59
N ALA A 23 24.29 -2.25 -12.48
CA ALA A 23 25.41 -1.38 -12.13
C ALA A 23 24.90 -0.16 -11.34
N ARG A 24 25.20 -0.11 -10.04
CA ARG A 24 24.98 1.09 -9.21
C ARG A 24 25.91 2.19 -9.69
N PHE A 25 25.35 3.23 -10.30
CA PHE A 25 26.05 4.50 -10.44
C PHE A 25 26.18 5.14 -9.06
N ILE A 26 27.41 5.52 -8.70
CA ILE A 26 27.69 6.31 -7.50
C ILE A 26 27.05 7.68 -7.74
N GLU A 27 26.17 8.08 -6.81
CA GLU A 27 25.49 9.37 -6.79
C GLU A 27 26.51 10.50 -6.64
N GLU A 28 26.88 11.13 -7.76
CA GLU A 28 27.35 12.52 -7.76
C GLU A 28 26.49 13.31 -8.75
N GLU A 29 26.13 14.52 -8.33
CA GLU A 29 25.08 15.43 -8.83
C GLU A 29 25.17 15.81 -10.31
N LEU A 30 24.97 14.85 -11.21
CA LEU A 30 24.70 15.10 -12.62
C LEU A 30 23.24 14.77 -12.93
N PRO A 31 22.55 15.57 -13.77
CA PRO A 31 21.20 15.25 -14.22
C PRO A 31 21.21 13.86 -14.86
N VAL A 32 20.28 13.00 -14.43
CA VAL A 32 20.17 11.58 -14.78
C VAL A 32 20.40 11.35 -16.28
N MET A 33 21.62 10.98 -16.67
CA MET A 33 21.97 10.60 -18.04
C MET A 33 21.74 9.10 -18.19
N GLN A 34 20.79 8.70 -19.04
CA GLN A 34 20.44 7.29 -19.24
C GLN A 34 21.03 6.76 -20.56
N PRO A 35 21.69 5.59 -20.56
CA PRO A 35 22.27 5.01 -21.77
C PRO A 35 21.19 4.36 -22.65
N ARG A 36 21.35 4.46 -23.97
CA ARG A 36 20.52 3.75 -24.96
C ARG A 36 21.33 2.71 -25.73
N ILE A 37 20.67 1.66 -26.19
CA ILE A 37 21.22 0.67 -27.13
C ILE A 37 20.36 0.70 -28.39
N ALA A 38 20.96 1.04 -29.54
CA ALA A 38 20.32 0.98 -30.85
C ALA A 38 20.87 -0.22 -31.63
N LEU A 39 19.96 -1.02 -32.20
CA LEU A 39 20.31 -2.17 -33.04
C LEU A 39 20.06 -1.78 -34.50
N HIS A 40 21.12 -1.71 -35.31
CA HIS A 40 21.05 -1.32 -36.71
C HIS A 40 21.46 -2.49 -37.61
N VAL A 41 20.71 -2.71 -38.69
CA VAL A 41 21.14 -3.59 -39.79
C VAL A 41 21.84 -2.71 -40.82
N GLY A 42 23.08 -3.04 -41.20
CA GLY A 42 23.82 -2.28 -42.20
C GLY A 42 24.87 -3.15 -42.87
N GLU A 43 25.25 -2.80 -44.09
CA GLU A 43 26.34 -3.48 -44.80
C GLU A 43 27.67 -3.25 -44.07
N VAL A 44 28.39 -4.35 -43.80
CA VAL A 44 29.69 -4.30 -43.13
C VAL A 44 30.75 -3.83 -44.12
N PHE A 45 31.41 -2.71 -43.82
CA PHE A 45 32.61 -2.32 -44.56
C PHE A 45 33.76 -3.30 -44.28
N ARG A 46 34.10 -4.07 -45.32
CA ARG A 46 35.29 -4.89 -45.61
C ARG A 46 35.99 -5.61 -44.45
N GLY A 47 35.85 -6.94 -44.43
CA GLY A 47 36.79 -7.84 -43.72
C GLY A 47 36.28 -9.24 -43.35
N LEU A 48 35.00 -9.55 -43.51
CA LEU A 48 34.38 -10.84 -43.15
C LEU A 48 33.68 -11.48 -44.36
N PRO A 49 33.50 -12.82 -44.40
CA PRO A 49 33.08 -13.56 -45.61
C PRO A 49 31.67 -13.17 -46.08
N PRO A 50 31.39 -13.28 -47.40
CA PRO A 50 30.33 -12.52 -48.08
C PRO A 50 28.89 -13.05 -47.94
N ASP A 51 28.63 -14.09 -47.14
CA ASP A 51 27.32 -14.77 -47.20
C ASP A 51 26.51 -14.61 -45.90
N GLY A 52 25.88 -13.45 -45.75
CA GLY A 52 24.79 -13.23 -44.77
C GLY A 52 24.66 -11.78 -44.26
N PRO A 53 23.45 -11.33 -43.85
CA PRO A 53 23.27 -10.03 -43.23
C PRO A 53 23.99 -9.98 -41.88
N ALA A 54 24.81 -8.97 -41.67
CA ALA A 54 25.51 -8.74 -40.41
C ALA A 54 24.83 -7.61 -39.61
N PHE A 55 24.73 -7.78 -38.29
CA PHE A 55 23.98 -6.90 -37.41
C PHE A 55 24.93 -6.03 -36.57
N ASN A 56 24.78 -4.70 -36.63
CA ASN A 56 25.61 -3.74 -35.89
C ASN A 56 24.87 -3.17 -34.68
N VAL A 57 25.51 -3.18 -33.52
CA VAL A 57 24.98 -2.55 -32.30
C VAL A 57 25.72 -1.24 -32.05
N LEU A 58 24.98 -0.12 -32.06
CA LEU A 58 25.47 1.23 -31.75
C LEU A 58 24.84 1.71 -30.44
N SER A 59 25.63 2.27 -29.53
CA SER A 59 25.14 2.88 -28.29
C SER A 59 25.35 4.39 -28.34
N ALA A 60 24.32 5.18 -28.00
CA ALA A 60 24.39 6.63 -27.85
C ALA A 60 23.64 7.07 -26.59
N ILE A 61 23.96 8.25 -26.03
CA ILE A 61 23.40 8.77 -24.78
C ILE A 61 22.60 10.05 -25.09
N GLU A 62 21.32 10.12 -24.68
CA GLU A 62 20.44 11.28 -24.90
C GLU A 62 19.46 11.51 -23.73
N ARG A 63 18.89 12.72 -23.64
CA ARG A 63 18.34 13.29 -22.39
C ARG A 63 16.90 12.93 -21.99
N GLU A 64 16.00 12.47 -22.87
CA GLU A 64 14.57 12.30 -22.47
C GLU A 64 13.84 11.15 -23.21
N VAL A 65 13.83 9.91 -22.69
CA VAL A 65 12.89 8.82 -23.09
C VAL A 65 12.65 7.84 -21.92
N ASN A 66 11.47 7.18 -21.89
CA ASN A 66 11.09 6.16 -20.90
C ASN A 66 11.92 4.85 -20.96
N PRO A 67 12.17 4.18 -19.81
CA PRO A 67 12.95 2.94 -19.75
C PRO A 67 12.32 1.79 -20.55
N GLY A 68 13.15 1.02 -21.28
CA GLY A 68 12.74 -0.25 -21.93
C GLY A 68 12.43 -0.18 -23.43
N SER A 69 12.64 0.97 -24.07
CA SER A 69 12.37 1.15 -25.51
C SER A 69 13.57 0.71 -26.36
N ILE A 70 13.36 -0.13 -27.40
CA ILE A 70 14.41 -0.51 -28.36
C ILE A 70 14.02 0.00 -29.75
N TRP A 71 14.96 0.64 -30.45
CA TRP A 71 14.76 1.07 -31.82
C TRP A 71 15.21 -0.03 -32.77
N MET A 72 14.38 -0.33 -33.77
CA MET A 72 14.65 -1.31 -34.81
C MET A 72 14.37 -0.67 -36.18
N THR A 73 15.16 -1.00 -37.20
CA THR A 73 14.85 -0.59 -38.57
C THR A 73 13.61 -1.33 -39.09
N GLU A 74 12.92 -0.76 -40.08
CA GLU A 74 11.75 -1.38 -40.71
C GLU A 74 12.09 -2.78 -41.26
N GLU A 75 13.28 -2.96 -41.84
CA GLU A 75 13.74 -4.27 -42.32
C GLU A 75 13.95 -5.28 -41.18
N PHE A 76 14.55 -4.87 -40.06
CA PHE A 76 14.72 -5.76 -38.90
C PHE A 76 13.36 -6.17 -38.31
N ALA A 77 12.41 -5.24 -38.24
CA ALA A 77 11.06 -5.52 -37.79
C ALA A 77 10.31 -6.51 -38.71
N GLN A 78 10.56 -6.48 -40.04
CA GLN A 78 9.97 -7.43 -40.99
C GLN A 78 10.59 -8.83 -40.88
N ILE A 79 11.90 -8.93 -40.69
CA ILE A 79 12.58 -10.22 -40.47
C ILE A 79 12.09 -10.86 -39.15
N TRP A 80 11.96 -10.07 -38.09
CA TRP A 80 11.45 -10.52 -36.79
C TRP A 80 9.98 -10.97 -36.82
N LYS A 81 9.13 -10.34 -37.65
CA LYS A 81 7.72 -10.75 -37.82
C LYS A 81 7.56 -12.07 -38.58
N THR A 82 8.48 -12.36 -39.50
CA THR A 82 8.39 -13.51 -40.41
C THR A 82 9.08 -14.76 -39.86
N GLN A 83 10.14 -14.59 -39.06
CA GLN A 83 10.75 -15.69 -38.32
C GLN A 83 10.17 -15.73 -36.91
N ARG A 84 9.35 -16.75 -36.60
CA ARG A 84 8.92 -16.97 -35.21
C ARG A 84 10.17 -17.24 -34.36
N PRO A 85 10.42 -16.48 -33.28
CA PRO A 85 11.47 -16.85 -32.35
C PRO A 85 11.11 -18.21 -31.77
N SER A 86 11.93 -19.23 -32.07
CA SER A 86 11.83 -20.50 -31.36
C SER A 86 12.14 -20.22 -29.90
N SER A 87 11.27 -20.68 -29.00
CA SER A 87 11.41 -20.54 -27.55
C SER A 87 12.85 -20.78 -27.11
N SER A 88 13.51 -19.77 -26.56
CA SER A 88 14.79 -19.99 -25.91
C SER A 88 14.60 -20.91 -24.70
N ARG A 89 15.66 -21.58 -24.27
CA ARG A 89 15.67 -22.54 -23.14
C ARG A 89 15.18 -21.96 -21.80
N HIS A 90 14.76 -20.70 -21.73
CA HIS A 90 14.40 -19.98 -20.50
C HIS A 90 12.94 -19.46 -20.51
N GLY A 91 12.07 -19.98 -21.40
CA GLY A 91 10.61 -19.86 -21.28
C GLY A 91 10.02 -18.45 -21.38
N SER A 92 10.81 -17.45 -21.80
CA SER A 92 10.35 -16.06 -21.94
C SER A 92 9.93 -15.80 -23.38
N THR A 93 8.70 -15.30 -23.59
CA THR A 93 8.22 -14.86 -24.90
C THR A 93 8.32 -13.33 -24.97
N TYR A 94 8.99 -12.83 -26.01
CA TYR A 94 9.16 -11.39 -26.21
C TYR A 94 8.17 -10.91 -27.29
N ILE A 95 7.33 -9.94 -26.96
CA ILE A 95 6.36 -9.37 -27.90
C ILE A 95 6.77 -7.93 -28.18
N GLY A 96 7.09 -7.64 -29.46
CA GLY A 96 7.31 -6.28 -29.92
C GLY A 96 5.97 -5.58 -30.16
N ARG A 97 5.68 -4.50 -29.42
CA ARG A 97 4.48 -3.67 -29.64
C ARG A 97 4.89 -2.37 -30.33
N LEU A 98 4.30 -2.07 -31.48
CA LEU A 98 4.51 -0.79 -32.17
C LEU A 98 3.78 0.32 -31.42
N ARG A 99 4.50 1.38 -31.04
CA ARG A 99 3.95 2.65 -30.56
C ARG A 99 4.06 3.68 -31.68
N SER A 100 2.94 4.32 -32.02
CA SER A 100 2.96 5.54 -32.84
C SER A 100 3.54 6.67 -31.97
N ASP A 101 4.59 7.31 -32.45
CA ASP A 101 4.95 8.64 -31.98
C ASP A 101 4.00 9.67 -32.63
N LYS A 102 3.92 10.88 -32.07
CA LYS A 102 3.11 11.99 -32.58
C LYS A 102 3.85 12.87 -33.61
N LEU A 103 5.11 12.57 -33.94
CA LEU A 103 6.02 13.37 -34.76
C LEU A 103 6.41 12.70 -36.09
N GLY A 104 5.95 11.48 -36.35
CA GLY A 104 5.86 10.86 -37.67
C GLY A 104 7.18 10.44 -38.31
N GLN A 105 8.30 10.36 -37.58
CA GLN A 105 9.59 10.10 -38.24
C GLN A 105 10.12 8.68 -38.11
N TRP A 106 9.78 7.89 -37.07
CA TRP A 106 10.25 6.50 -36.96
C TRP A 106 9.31 5.60 -36.12
N PRO A 107 9.12 4.31 -36.49
CA PRO A 107 8.36 3.37 -35.68
C PRO A 107 9.12 2.97 -34.40
N ILE A 108 8.54 3.23 -33.22
CA ILE A 108 9.11 2.83 -31.94
C ILE A 108 8.51 1.48 -31.54
N TYR A 109 9.37 0.50 -31.24
CA TYR A 109 8.94 -0.83 -30.78
C TYR A 109 9.26 -1.01 -29.29
N GLU A 110 8.23 -1.27 -28.50
CA GLU A 110 8.38 -1.59 -27.08
C GLU A 110 8.61 -3.10 -26.94
N LEU A 111 9.75 -3.49 -26.36
CA LEU A 111 10.03 -4.88 -26.01
C LEU A 111 9.33 -5.19 -24.69
N VAL A 112 8.12 -5.72 -24.77
CA VAL A 112 7.42 -6.16 -23.57
C VAL A 112 7.93 -7.56 -23.23
N VAL A 113 8.62 -7.69 -22.10
CA VAL A 113 8.88 -8.98 -21.47
C VAL A 113 7.56 -9.48 -20.91
N GLY A 114 6.73 -10.04 -21.78
CA GLY A 114 5.52 -10.72 -21.39
C GLY A 114 5.90 -12.05 -20.77
N LYS A 115 5.87 -12.14 -19.44
CA LYS A 115 5.57 -13.44 -18.81
C LYS A 115 4.26 -13.89 -19.45
N PRO A 116 4.14 -15.10 -20.03
CA PRO A 116 2.88 -15.54 -20.57
C PRO A 116 1.89 -15.54 -19.40
N SER A 117 1.07 -14.51 -19.32
CA SER A 117 -0.16 -14.59 -18.56
C SER A 117 -0.95 -15.67 -19.27
N LEU A 118 -1.37 -16.69 -18.53
CA LEU A 118 -2.27 -17.74 -19.04
C LEU A 118 -3.53 -17.13 -19.68
N ALA A 119 -3.86 -15.87 -19.39
CA ALA A 119 -4.92 -15.09 -20.04
C ALA A 119 -4.65 -14.73 -21.52
N ALA A 120 -3.43 -14.89 -22.03
CA ALA A 120 -3.04 -14.52 -23.41
C ALA A 120 -2.87 -15.71 -24.36
N ILE A 121 -3.13 -16.94 -23.92
CA ILE A 121 -3.11 -18.11 -24.80
C ILE A 121 -4.36 -18.07 -25.69
N PRO A 122 -4.24 -18.10 -27.03
CA PRO A 122 -5.38 -18.13 -27.92
C PRO A 122 -6.29 -19.31 -27.58
N SER A 123 -7.53 -18.97 -27.22
CA SER A 123 -8.76 -19.73 -26.91
C SER A 123 -9.05 -21.12 -27.53
N ALA A 124 -8.06 -21.99 -27.75
CA ALA A 124 -8.29 -23.33 -28.26
C ALA A 124 -7.87 -24.41 -27.25
N ARG A 125 -8.86 -24.85 -26.46
CA ARG A 125 -9.06 -26.20 -25.87
C ARG A 125 -8.51 -26.59 -24.50
N VAL A 126 -7.68 -25.80 -23.81
CA VAL A 126 -7.26 -26.18 -22.43
C VAL A 126 -7.87 -25.22 -21.43
N ASP A 127 -8.66 -25.77 -20.51
CA ASP A 127 -9.23 -25.04 -19.40
C ASP A 127 -8.09 -24.47 -18.51
N PRO A 128 -8.04 -23.14 -18.27
CA PRO A 128 -6.97 -22.53 -17.48
C PRO A 128 -6.82 -23.11 -16.08
N VAL A 129 -7.91 -23.59 -15.48
CA VAL A 129 -7.86 -24.25 -14.16
C VAL A 129 -7.20 -25.61 -14.28
N GLU A 130 -7.58 -26.41 -15.28
CA GLU A 130 -6.98 -27.73 -15.51
C GLU A 130 -5.49 -27.63 -15.84
N LEU A 131 -5.10 -26.61 -16.61
CA LEU A 131 -3.69 -26.37 -16.91
C LEU A 131 -2.89 -26.02 -15.65
N ALA A 132 -3.42 -25.16 -14.79
CA ALA A 132 -2.77 -24.84 -13.52
C ALA A 132 -2.73 -26.07 -12.59
N LEU A 133 -3.80 -26.86 -12.52
CA LEU A 133 -3.83 -28.10 -11.74
C LEU A 133 -2.82 -29.14 -12.24
N ALA A 134 -2.61 -29.23 -13.55
CA ALA A 134 -1.60 -30.13 -14.12
C ALA A 134 -0.18 -29.71 -13.69
N GLN A 135 0.11 -28.41 -13.70
CA GLN A 135 1.40 -27.85 -13.27
C GLN A 135 1.70 -28.06 -11.78
N LEU A 136 0.69 -28.32 -10.94
CA LEU A 136 0.91 -28.65 -9.52
C LEU A 136 1.67 -29.97 -9.32
N ARG A 137 1.74 -30.83 -10.34
CA ARG A 137 2.46 -32.12 -10.27
C ARG A 137 3.94 -32.00 -10.63
N GLU A 138 4.38 -30.81 -11.04
CA GLU A 138 5.74 -30.57 -11.53
C GLU A 138 6.66 -30.06 -10.39
N SER A 139 7.76 -29.37 -10.77
CA SER A 139 8.73 -28.77 -9.85
C SER A 139 8.09 -27.73 -8.93
N GLU A 140 8.74 -27.42 -7.81
CA GLU A 140 8.23 -26.45 -6.83
C GLU A 140 8.00 -25.05 -7.41
N ASP A 141 8.87 -24.59 -8.32
CA ASP A 141 8.71 -23.33 -9.05
C ASP A 141 7.43 -23.33 -9.90
N ASN A 142 7.15 -24.44 -10.58
CA ASN A 142 5.94 -24.59 -11.40
C ASN A 142 4.68 -24.67 -10.52
N ARG A 143 4.77 -25.28 -9.33
CA ARG A 143 3.65 -25.29 -8.35
C ARG A 143 3.32 -23.88 -7.87
N THR A 144 4.33 -23.07 -7.57
CA THR A 144 4.12 -21.69 -7.11
C THR A 144 3.47 -20.84 -8.20
N GLN A 145 3.91 -20.99 -9.45
CA GLN A 145 3.28 -20.34 -10.61
C GLN A 145 1.84 -20.79 -10.83
N ALA A 146 1.57 -22.09 -10.69
CA ALA A 146 0.22 -22.64 -10.78
C ALA A 146 -0.71 -22.05 -9.69
N VAL A 147 -0.23 -21.94 -8.45
CA VAL A 147 -0.98 -21.30 -7.37
C VAL A 147 -1.28 -19.82 -7.68
N ASP A 148 -0.33 -19.08 -8.23
CA ASP A 148 -0.55 -17.68 -8.64
C ASP A 148 -1.55 -17.55 -9.80
N ALA A 149 -1.52 -18.50 -10.75
CA ALA A 149 -2.50 -18.57 -11.82
C ALA A 149 -3.91 -18.81 -11.26
N LEU A 150 -4.08 -19.82 -10.40
CA LEU A 150 -5.36 -20.09 -9.70
C LEU A 150 -5.82 -18.87 -8.89
N GLY A 151 -4.89 -18.19 -8.23
CA GLY A 151 -5.15 -16.94 -7.50
C GLY A 151 -5.72 -15.83 -8.39
N SER A 152 -5.28 -15.76 -9.64
CA SER A 152 -5.67 -14.74 -10.61
C SER A 152 -7.00 -15.03 -11.31
N LEU A 153 -7.39 -16.31 -11.44
CA LEU A 153 -8.63 -16.73 -12.10
C LEU A 153 -9.90 -16.40 -11.29
N ARG A 154 -9.80 -16.42 -9.96
CA ARG A 154 -10.88 -16.05 -9.00
C ARG A 154 -12.21 -16.81 -9.14
N ASP A 155 -12.27 -17.87 -9.94
CA ASP A 155 -13.46 -18.70 -10.08
C ASP A 155 -13.62 -19.71 -8.92
N ALA A 156 -14.79 -20.35 -8.84
CA ALA A 156 -15.12 -21.29 -7.76
C ALA A 156 -14.23 -22.55 -7.73
N ARG A 157 -13.79 -23.05 -8.88
CA ARG A 157 -12.90 -24.21 -8.98
C ARG A 157 -11.49 -23.83 -8.57
N SER A 158 -11.00 -22.69 -9.03
CA SER A 158 -9.72 -22.13 -8.59
C SER A 158 -9.66 -21.91 -7.07
N ARG A 159 -10.74 -21.39 -6.47
CA ARG A 159 -10.86 -21.26 -5.01
C ARG A 159 -10.80 -22.60 -4.29
N THR A 160 -11.56 -23.58 -4.78
CA THR A 160 -11.55 -24.94 -4.20
C THR A 160 -10.16 -25.56 -4.29
N ALA A 161 -9.47 -25.39 -5.41
CA ALA A 161 -8.09 -25.84 -5.58
C ALA A 161 -7.14 -25.18 -4.57
N LEU A 162 -7.21 -23.85 -4.43
CA LEU A 162 -6.38 -23.12 -3.46
C LEU A 162 -6.63 -23.56 -2.01
N LEU A 163 -7.89 -23.80 -1.63
CA LEU A 163 -8.25 -24.31 -0.30
C LEU A 163 -7.66 -25.70 -0.06
N ASN A 164 -7.68 -26.57 -1.07
CA ASN A 164 -7.10 -27.90 -0.96
C ASN A 164 -5.57 -27.85 -0.86
N ILE A 165 -4.92 -27.00 -1.67
CA ILE A 165 -3.46 -26.81 -1.62
C ILE A 165 -3.02 -26.27 -0.26
N ALA A 166 -3.73 -25.27 0.29
CA ALA A 166 -3.37 -24.67 1.58
C ALA A 166 -3.40 -25.71 2.72
N SER A 167 -4.42 -26.57 2.75
CA SER A 167 -4.63 -27.55 3.82
C SER A 167 -3.92 -28.89 3.59
N ALA A 168 -3.27 -29.09 2.45
CA ALA A 168 -2.58 -30.34 2.12
C ALA A 168 -1.23 -30.44 2.84
N PRO A 169 -1.04 -31.43 3.74
CA PRO A 169 0.19 -31.55 4.52
C PRO A 169 1.41 -31.98 3.70
N ASP A 170 1.19 -32.63 2.54
CA ASP A 170 2.21 -33.05 1.58
C ASP A 170 2.73 -31.90 0.69
N GLN A 171 2.06 -30.74 0.71
CA GLN A 171 2.51 -29.59 -0.07
C GLN A 171 3.64 -28.83 0.63
N PRO A 172 4.66 -28.37 -0.12
CA PRO A 172 5.72 -27.54 0.45
C PRO A 172 5.15 -26.30 1.13
N PHE A 173 5.80 -25.88 2.22
CA PHE A 173 5.40 -24.70 2.99
C PHE A 173 5.19 -23.46 2.11
N GLY A 174 6.10 -23.19 1.17
CA GLY A 174 6.02 -22.04 0.26
C GLY A 174 4.77 -22.05 -0.61
N VAL A 175 4.41 -23.22 -1.14
CA VAL A 175 3.21 -23.43 -1.97
C VAL A 175 1.94 -23.22 -1.14
N ARG A 176 1.88 -23.78 0.08
CA ARG A 176 0.76 -23.60 1.02
C ARG A 176 0.58 -22.14 1.42
N ALA A 177 1.67 -21.46 1.78
CA ALA A 177 1.67 -20.05 2.13
C ALA A 177 1.19 -19.18 0.96
N ARG A 178 1.64 -19.48 -0.26
CA ARG A 178 1.21 -18.76 -1.48
C ARG A 178 -0.27 -18.97 -1.78
N ALA A 179 -0.81 -20.16 -1.49
CA ALA A 179 -2.23 -20.44 -1.64
C ALA A 179 -3.07 -19.60 -0.66
N LEU A 180 -2.67 -19.53 0.62
CA LEU A 180 -3.32 -18.68 1.63
C LEU A 180 -3.25 -17.19 1.26
N GLN A 181 -2.10 -16.71 0.77
CA GLN A 181 -1.96 -15.34 0.28
C GLN A 181 -2.91 -15.06 -0.90
N SER A 182 -3.09 -16.01 -1.80
CA SER A 182 -4.01 -15.89 -2.93
C SER A 182 -5.47 -15.86 -2.47
N LEU A 183 -5.84 -16.71 -1.50
CA LEU A 183 -7.17 -16.68 -0.88
C LEU A 183 -7.44 -15.35 -0.15
N ARG A 184 -6.45 -14.81 0.58
CA ARG A 184 -6.53 -13.49 1.21
C ARG A 184 -6.80 -12.37 0.20
N ARG A 185 -6.12 -12.39 -0.96
CA ARG A 185 -6.33 -11.42 -2.05
C ARG A 185 -7.72 -11.51 -2.67
N GLN A 186 -8.30 -12.72 -2.69
CA GLN A 186 -9.64 -12.93 -3.21
C GLN A 186 -10.72 -12.47 -2.21
N ALA A 187 -10.46 -12.63 -0.90
CA ALA A 187 -11.33 -12.14 0.18
C ALA A 187 -12.80 -12.59 0.06
N GLU A 188 -13.00 -13.87 -0.27
CA GLU A 188 -14.32 -14.44 -0.53
C GLU A 188 -14.94 -15.11 0.70
N PRO A 189 -16.23 -14.84 1.03
CA PRO A 189 -16.90 -15.42 2.21
C PRO A 189 -16.87 -16.94 2.28
N TYR A 190 -17.01 -17.61 1.13
CA TYR A 190 -16.91 -19.06 1.03
C TYR A 190 -15.54 -19.57 1.49
N ALA A 191 -14.45 -18.91 1.07
CA ALA A 191 -13.11 -19.31 1.44
C ALA A 191 -12.84 -19.13 2.94
N ALA A 192 -13.32 -18.04 3.55
CA ALA A 192 -13.16 -17.83 4.99
C ALA A 192 -13.79 -18.95 5.81
N ARG A 193 -15.04 -19.36 5.50
CA ARG A 193 -15.71 -20.45 6.22
C ARG A 193 -14.90 -21.75 6.14
N HIS A 194 -14.42 -22.11 4.96
CA HIS A 194 -13.59 -23.29 4.80
C HIS A 194 -12.23 -23.20 5.51
N LEU A 195 -11.61 -22.02 5.57
CA LEU A 195 -10.38 -21.81 6.32
C LEU A 195 -10.60 -21.91 7.83
N ILE A 196 -11.74 -21.46 8.34
CA ILE A 196 -12.14 -21.64 9.73
C ILE A 196 -12.28 -23.14 10.04
N ASP A 197 -13.04 -23.88 9.23
CA ASP A 197 -13.27 -25.32 9.43
C ASP A 197 -11.96 -26.13 9.37
N ARG A 198 -11.01 -25.69 8.53
CA ARG A 198 -9.72 -26.36 8.33
C ARG A 198 -8.58 -25.73 9.10
N PHE A 199 -8.85 -24.82 10.04
CA PHE A 199 -7.79 -24.09 10.73
C PHE A 199 -6.82 -25.02 11.49
N THR A 200 -7.34 -26.14 11.99
CA THR A 200 -6.58 -27.20 12.65
C THR A 200 -5.57 -27.92 11.74
N ALA A 201 -5.66 -27.78 10.42
CA ALA A 201 -4.70 -28.34 9.46
C ALA A 201 -3.39 -27.53 9.38
N PHE A 202 -3.30 -26.39 10.07
CA PHE A 202 -2.13 -25.50 10.08
C PHE A 202 -1.34 -25.55 11.40
N LYS A 203 -1.66 -26.50 12.30
CA LYS A 203 -1.11 -26.57 13.68
C LYS A 203 0.41 -26.48 13.75
N ASP A 204 1.10 -27.05 12.77
CA ASP A 204 2.57 -27.17 12.82
C ASP A 204 3.30 -25.87 12.48
N PHE A 205 2.61 -24.87 11.89
CA PHE A 205 3.25 -23.66 11.38
C PHE A 205 2.46 -22.40 11.75
N ALA A 206 2.97 -21.64 12.73
CA ALA A 206 2.41 -20.35 13.14
C ALA A 206 2.21 -19.40 11.94
N THR A 207 3.15 -19.38 10.99
CA THR A 207 3.04 -18.54 9.77
C THR A 207 1.84 -18.92 8.89
N LEU A 208 1.52 -20.22 8.75
CA LEU A 208 0.35 -20.64 7.98
C LEU A 208 -0.94 -20.30 8.72
N ARG A 209 -0.96 -20.47 10.05
CA ARG A 209 -2.10 -20.05 10.89
C ARG A 209 -2.34 -18.55 10.77
N ARG A 210 -1.29 -17.74 10.87
CA ARG A 210 -1.35 -16.29 10.68
C ARG A 210 -1.94 -15.93 9.33
N LEU A 211 -1.41 -16.49 8.24
CA LEU A 211 -1.92 -16.22 6.88
C LEU A 211 -3.38 -16.66 6.70
N ALA A 212 -3.80 -17.76 7.33
CA ALA A 212 -5.19 -18.21 7.32
C ALA A 212 -6.10 -17.23 8.08
N VAL A 213 -5.69 -16.79 9.28
CA VAL A 213 -6.41 -15.77 10.06
C VAL A 213 -6.51 -14.45 9.29
N GLU A 214 -5.42 -14.01 8.65
CA GLU A 214 -5.45 -12.82 7.79
C GLU A 214 -6.44 -12.98 6.64
N ALA A 215 -6.43 -14.13 5.95
CA ALA A 215 -7.37 -14.41 4.87
C ALA A 215 -8.83 -14.33 5.35
N VAL A 216 -9.13 -14.90 6.53
CA VAL A 216 -10.45 -14.82 7.16
C VAL A 216 -10.82 -13.36 7.50
N GLY A 217 -9.90 -12.60 8.09
CA GLY A 217 -10.13 -11.19 8.44
C GLY A 217 -10.34 -10.25 7.23
N HIS A 218 -9.82 -10.60 6.05
CA HIS A 218 -9.99 -9.78 4.83
C HIS A 218 -11.40 -9.86 4.23
N VAL A 219 -12.18 -10.88 4.57
CA VAL A 219 -13.53 -11.09 4.02
C VAL A 219 -14.56 -10.08 4.56
N LYS A 220 -14.27 -9.38 5.67
CA LYS A 220 -15.17 -8.41 6.31
C LYS A 220 -16.57 -8.96 6.61
N ASP A 221 -16.66 -10.25 6.93
CA ASP A 221 -17.92 -10.92 7.32
C ASP A 221 -18.04 -10.96 8.84
N GLY A 222 -19.17 -10.47 9.37
CA GLY A 222 -19.48 -10.52 10.80
C GLY A 222 -19.55 -11.95 11.36
N GLY A 223 -19.80 -12.94 10.50
CA GLY A 223 -19.74 -14.36 10.85
C GLY A 223 -18.35 -14.82 11.34
N ASN A 224 -17.29 -14.10 10.97
CA ASN A 224 -15.91 -14.46 11.35
C ASN A 224 -15.54 -13.96 12.76
N VAL A 225 -16.30 -13.02 13.33
CA VAL A 225 -15.93 -12.33 14.58
C VAL A 225 -15.74 -13.30 15.75
N LYS A 226 -16.63 -14.29 15.90
CA LYS A 226 -16.50 -15.30 16.97
C LYS A 226 -15.22 -16.13 16.85
N PHE A 227 -14.86 -16.53 15.64
CA PHE A 227 -13.62 -17.26 15.39
C PHE A 227 -12.40 -16.41 15.75
N LEU A 228 -12.36 -15.15 15.28
CA LEU A 228 -11.26 -14.25 15.56
C LEU A 228 -11.12 -13.95 17.06
N ILE A 229 -12.23 -13.72 17.78
CA ILE A 229 -12.22 -13.58 19.25
C ILE A 229 -11.62 -14.82 19.91
N GLY A 230 -12.01 -16.01 19.47
CA GLY A 230 -11.47 -17.27 20.00
C GLY A 230 -9.93 -17.33 19.91
N ILE A 231 -9.37 -16.96 18.75
CA ILE A 231 -7.92 -16.88 18.54
C ILE A 231 -7.27 -15.85 19.48
N ILE A 232 -7.89 -14.67 19.62
CA ILE A 232 -7.36 -13.59 20.46
C ILE A 232 -7.29 -13.99 21.94
N THR A 233 -8.31 -14.70 22.41
CA THR A 233 -8.41 -15.14 23.81
C THR A 233 -7.59 -16.39 24.14
N ASP A 234 -7.09 -17.10 23.13
CA ASP A 234 -6.20 -18.24 23.33
C ASP A 234 -4.81 -17.75 23.73
N ILE A 235 -4.44 -17.93 24.99
CA ILE A 235 -3.16 -17.47 25.54
C ILE A 235 -1.97 -18.31 25.06
N GLU A 236 -2.23 -19.55 24.64
CA GLU A 236 -1.20 -20.48 24.11
C GLU A 236 -0.99 -20.28 22.61
N GLU A 237 -1.82 -19.46 21.97
CA GLU A 237 -1.67 -19.12 20.56
C GLU A 237 -0.46 -18.21 20.33
N HIS A 238 0.20 -18.42 19.19
CA HIS A 238 1.35 -17.63 18.78
C HIS A 238 0.99 -16.15 18.63
N LEU A 239 1.83 -15.25 19.15
CA LEU A 239 1.57 -13.81 19.20
C LEU A 239 1.18 -13.23 17.84
N GLU A 240 1.92 -13.54 16.77
CA GLU A 240 1.60 -13.04 15.42
C GLU A 240 0.23 -13.52 14.89
N VAL A 241 -0.26 -14.67 15.34
CA VAL A 241 -1.58 -15.21 14.94
C VAL A 241 -2.68 -14.45 15.67
N ARG A 242 -2.47 -14.14 16.96
CA ARG A 242 -3.37 -13.30 17.77
C ARG A 242 -3.41 -11.87 17.25
N GLU A 243 -2.26 -11.31 16.87
CA GLU A 243 -2.14 -10.00 16.23
C GLU A 243 -2.93 -9.95 14.91
N ALA A 244 -2.73 -10.94 14.02
CA ALA A 244 -3.50 -11.03 12.79
C ALA A 244 -5.01 -11.12 13.04
N ALA A 245 -5.44 -11.76 14.12
CA ALA A 245 -6.85 -11.83 14.49
C ALA A 245 -7.41 -10.47 14.94
N LEU A 246 -6.65 -9.68 15.71
CA LEU A 246 -7.02 -8.32 16.09
C LEU A 246 -7.15 -7.40 14.86
N LEU A 247 -6.16 -7.44 13.96
CA LEU A 247 -6.20 -6.68 12.72
C LEU A 247 -7.31 -7.14 11.77
N GLY A 248 -7.68 -8.43 11.84
CA GLY A 248 -8.84 -8.98 11.15
C GLY A 248 -10.15 -8.44 11.71
N LEU A 249 -10.28 -8.36 13.05
CA LEU A 249 -11.46 -7.82 13.71
C LEU A 249 -11.71 -6.36 13.38
N HIS A 250 -10.65 -5.55 13.28
CA HIS A 250 -10.74 -4.16 12.87
C HIS A 250 -11.57 -3.97 11.58
N ARG A 251 -11.54 -4.98 10.68
CA ARG A 251 -12.18 -4.93 9.36
C ARG A 251 -13.57 -5.55 9.34
N CYS A 252 -13.97 -6.26 10.39
CA CYS A 252 -15.21 -7.01 10.43
C CYS A 252 -16.33 -6.21 11.12
N PRO A 253 -17.57 -6.26 10.61
CA PRO A 253 -18.71 -5.67 11.30
C PRO A 253 -19.01 -6.45 12.58
N VAL A 254 -18.77 -5.83 13.74
CA VAL A 254 -18.80 -6.51 15.04
C VAL A 254 -20.24 -6.85 15.49
N GLY A 255 -21.24 -6.05 15.09
CA GLY A 255 -22.66 -6.34 15.33
C GLY A 255 -22.97 -6.74 16.78
N ASN A 256 -23.56 -7.93 16.95
CA ASN A 256 -23.95 -8.47 18.26
C ASN A 256 -22.77 -8.91 19.15
N SER A 257 -21.56 -8.98 18.60
CA SER A 257 -20.34 -9.32 19.36
C SER A 257 -19.68 -8.11 20.00
N LYS A 258 -20.28 -6.91 19.89
CA LYS A 258 -19.70 -5.65 20.39
C LYS A 258 -19.30 -5.73 21.85
N SER A 259 -20.24 -6.09 22.73
CA SER A 259 -19.98 -6.18 24.19
C SER A 259 -18.90 -7.19 24.55
N SER A 260 -18.94 -8.37 23.92
CA SER A 260 -17.91 -9.40 24.11
C SER A 260 -16.54 -8.90 23.67
N LEU A 261 -16.45 -8.20 22.55
CA LEU A 261 -15.19 -7.66 22.05
C LEU A 261 -14.69 -6.52 22.95
N THR A 262 -15.58 -5.64 23.44
CA THR A 262 -15.21 -4.60 24.41
C THR A 262 -14.55 -5.21 25.65
N GLY A 263 -15.16 -6.25 26.23
CA GLY A 263 -14.61 -6.93 27.41
C GLY A 263 -13.24 -7.57 27.14
N VAL A 264 -13.08 -8.22 25.98
CA VAL A 264 -11.80 -8.84 25.57
C VAL A 264 -10.72 -7.78 25.39
N LEU A 265 -10.99 -6.72 24.63
CA LEU A 265 -10.01 -5.65 24.40
C LEU A 265 -9.67 -4.91 25.68
N GLY A 266 -10.68 -4.62 26.52
CA GLY A 266 -10.47 -3.98 27.82
C GLY A 266 -9.55 -4.79 28.74
N ALA A 267 -9.76 -6.11 28.82
CA ALA A 267 -8.90 -7.00 29.58
C ALA A 267 -7.46 -7.07 29.03
N MET A 268 -7.31 -7.11 27.69
CA MET A 268 -5.99 -7.11 27.05
C MET A 268 -5.23 -5.80 27.29
N ILE A 269 -5.90 -4.67 27.13
CA ILE A 269 -5.34 -3.33 27.32
C ILE A 269 -4.97 -3.10 28.79
N ALA A 270 -5.77 -3.60 29.72
CA ALA A 270 -5.49 -3.48 31.15
C ALA A 270 -4.32 -4.36 31.64
N ALA A 271 -3.89 -5.36 30.86
CA ALA A 271 -2.86 -6.30 31.31
C ALA A 271 -1.46 -5.64 31.37
N PRO A 272 -0.67 -5.86 32.44
CA PRO A 272 0.61 -5.18 32.65
C PRO A 272 1.69 -5.55 31.61
N SER A 273 1.74 -6.83 31.21
CA SER A 273 2.88 -7.43 30.52
C SER A 273 2.56 -7.85 29.08
N GLN A 274 1.73 -7.08 28.37
CA GLN A 274 1.44 -7.37 26.97
C GLN A 274 2.57 -6.93 26.05
N ASP A 275 2.78 -7.73 25.01
CA ASP A 275 3.65 -7.37 23.91
C ASP A 275 3.19 -6.05 23.26
N PRO A 276 4.10 -5.09 22.99
CA PRO A 276 3.75 -3.80 22.42
C PRO A 276 3.00 -3.88 21.08
N GLN A 277 3.33 -4.86 20.23
CA GLN A 277 2.68 -5.05 18.92
C GLN A 277 1.26 -5.57 19.10
N LEU A 278 1.07 -6.53 20.01
CA LEU A 278 -0.25 -7.05 20.34
C LEU A 278 -1.16 -5.97 20.93
N LEU A 279 -0.60 -5.10 21.78
CA LEU A 279 -1.33 -3.98 22.38
C LEU A 279 -1.68 -2.90 21.34
N GLN A 280 -0.77 -2.60 20.42
CA GLN A 280 -1.04 -1.74 19.27
C GLN A 280 -2.17 -2.31 18.40
N ALA A 281 -2.13 -3.60 18.06
CA ALA A 281 -3.19 -4.25 17.30
C ALA A 281 -4.53 -4.23 18.05
N ALA A 282 -4.52 -4.35 19.38
CA ALA A 282 -5.71 -4.26 20.22
C ALA A 282 -6.32 -2.85 20.22
N ALA A 283 -5.48 -1.81 20.30
CA ALA A 283 -5.92 -0.43 20.14
C ALA A 283 -6.56 -0.19 18.77
N VAL A 284 -5.89 -0.62 17.69
CA VAL A 284 -6.44 -0.53 16.33
C VAL A 284 -7.77 -1.28 16.21
N ALA A 285 -7.88 -2.47 16.79
CA ALA A 285 -9.14 -3.24 16.81
C ALA A 285 -10.26 -2.52 17.57
N ALA A 286 -9.94 -1.73 18.60
CA ALA A 286 -10.93 -0.95 19.34
C ALA A 286 -11.65 0.08 18.46
N THR A 287 -11.00 0.59 17.41
CA THR A 287 -11.63 1.52 16.46
C THR A 287 -12.79 0.88 15.66
N ALA A 288 -12.88 -0.45 15.59
CA ALA A 288 -14.03 -1.11 14.99
C ALA A 288 -15.28 -1.11 15.88
N LEU A 289 -15.15 -0.71 17.15
CA LEU A 289 -16.24 -0.67 18.12
C LEU A 289 -16.98 0.68 18.15
N MET A 290 -16.71 1.60 17.23
CA MET A 290 -17.27 2.95 17.26
C MET A 290 -18.82 2.95 17.31
N PRO A 291 -19.45 3.70 18.24
CA PRO A 291 -18.82 4.45 19.32
C PRO A 291 -18.24 3.54 20.41
N ILE A 292 -16.98 3.76 20.80
CA ILE A 292 -16.30 2.97 21.85
C ILE A 292 -17.00 3.20 23.19
N GLU A 293 -17.21 2.11 23.94
CA GLU A 293 -17.79 2.13 25.28
C GLU A 293 -16.85 2.81 26.29
N GLN A 294 -17.44 3.45 27.32
CA GLN A 294 -16.70 4.28 28.27
C GLN A 294 -15.55 3.53 28.95
N GLU A 295 -15.74 2.27 29.32
CA GLU A 295 -14.73 1.45 29.99
C GLU A 295 -13.47 1.26 29.12
N LEU A 296 -13.66 0.95 27.83
CA LEU A 296 -12.56 0.77 26.89
C LEU A 296 -11.87 2.11 26.57
N ARG A 297 -12.64 3.20 26.50
CA ARG A 297 -12.10 4.56 26.37
C ARG A 297 -11.19 4.92 27.55
N GLU A 298 -11.64 4.65 28.78
CA GLU A 298 -10.85 4.91 29.99
C GLU A 298 -9.60 4.01 30.07
N ALA A 299 -9.69 2.77 29.61
CA ALA A 299 -8.55 1.86 29.53
C ALA A 299 -7.48 2.40 28.57
N LEU A 300 -7.88 2.81 27.36
CA LEU A 300 -6.97 3.43 26.38
C LEU A 300 -6.37 4.73 26.92
N ALA A 301 -7.18 5.59 27.55
CA ALA A 301 -6.73 6.89 28.07
C ALA A 301 -5.69 6.73 29.18
N ARG A 302 -5.82 5.69 30.02
CA ARG A 302 -4.81 5.34 31.04
C ARG A 302 -3.49 4.93 30.41
N ILE A 303 -3.49 4.22 29.28
CA ILE A 303 -2.25 3.86 28.57
C ILE A 303 -1.59 5.10 27.99
N VAL A 304 -2.36 5.94 27.29
CA VAL A 304 -1.84 7.18 26.69
C VAL A 304 -1.20 8.08 27.76
N SER A 305 -1.76 8.13 28.97
CA SER A 305 -1.27 8.99 30.05
C SER A 305 -0.12 8.37 30.86
N ASN A 306 0.30 7.12 30.58
CA ASN A 306 1.34 6.45 31.36
C ASN A 306 2.72 6.62 30.68
N PRO A 307 3.64 7.43 31.23
CA PRO A 307 4.96 7.66 30.64
C PRO A 307 5.87 6.42 30.67
N GLU A 308 5.58 5.41 31.51
CA GLU A 308 6.33 4.15 31.55
C GLU A 308 6.01 3.24 30.35
N ARG A 309 4.91 3.52 29.63
CA ARG A 309 4.54 2.75 28.43
C ARG A 309 5.36 3.21 27.23
N PRO A 310 5.76 2.30 26.32
CA PRO A 310 6.47 2.67 25.10
C PRO A 310 5.70 3.71 24.29
N ALA A 311 6.41 4.70 23.72
CA ALA A 311 5.81 5.77 22.93
C ALA A 311 4.91 5.23 21.81
N ILE A 312 5.38 4.23 21.04
CA ILE A 312 4.63 3.61 19.95
C ILE A 312 3.28 3.01 20.40
N THR A 313 3.23 2.47 21.62
CA THR A 313 1.99 1.93 22.21
C THR A 313 1.04 3.04 22.61
N ARG A 314 1.57 4.10 23.23
CA ARG A 314 0.80 5.29 23.59
C ARG A 314 0.22 5.94 22.32
N GLU A 315 1.00 6.01 21.24
CA GLU A 315 0.59 6.55 19.94
C GLU A 315 -0.58 5.77 19.35
N ALA A 316 -0.48 4.44 19.26
CA ALA A 316 -1.56 3.61 18.74
C ALA A 316 -2.87 3.74 19.56
N CYS A 317 -2.75 3.83 20.88
CA CYS A 317 -3.90 4.06 21.76
C CYS A 317 -4.49 5.46 21.55
N LEU A 318 -3.64 6.47 21.37
CA LEU A 318 -4.05 7.85 21.13
C LEU A 318 -4.77 7.97 19.78
N GLU A 319 -4.23 7.43 18.69
CA GLU A 319 -4.87 7.42 17.37
C GLU A 319 -6.27 6.77 17.42
N SER A 320 -6.42 5.73 18.24
CA SER A 320 -7.70 5.04 18.43
C SER A 320 -8.71 5.85 19.24
N LEU A 321 -8.22 6.76 20.07
CA LEU A 321 -9.04 7.64 20.91
C LEU A 321 -9.36 8.98 20.25
N VAL A 322 -8.47 9.51 19.42
CA VAL A 322 -8.58 10.82 18.75
C VAL A 322 -9.98 11.07 18.18
N PRO A 323 -10.61 10.14 17.42
CA PRO A 323 -11.97 10.33 16.90
C PRO A 323 -13.08 10.50 17.96
N LEU A 324 -12.77 10.31 19.24
CA LEU A 324 -13.69 10.32 20.38
C LEU A 324 -13.39 11.40 21.42
N LEU A 325 -12.20 11.98 21.40
CA LEU A 325 -11.71 12.87 22.46
C LEU A 325 -12.07 14.35 22.22
N GLU A 326 -13.25 14.61 21.67
CA GLU A 326 -13.70 15.96 21.31
C GLU A 326 -13.53 16.97 22.47
N GLY A 327 -12.45 17.74 22.44
CA GLY A 327 -12.17 18.81 23.40
C GLY A 327 -11.73 18.36 24.79
N GLU A 328 -11.15 17.17 24.96
CA GLU A 328 -10.64 16.75 26.27
C GLU A 328 -9.42 17.56 26.71
N HIS A 329 -9.48 18.10 27.93
CA HIS A 329 -8.37 18.81 28.59
C HIS A 329 -7.07 17.98 28.67
N ARG A 330 -7.17 16.65 28.61
CA ARG A 330 -6.03 15.74 28.63
C ARG A 330 -5.17 15.85 27.37
N LEU A 331 -5.78 16.03 26.20
CA LEU A 331 -5.06 16.21 24.93
C LEU A 331 -4.23 17.48 24.96
N ILE A 332 -4.79 18.56 25.49
CA ILE A 332 -4.09 19.85 25.64
C ILE A 332 -2.79 19.67 26.45
N GLY A 333 -2.84 18.91 27.56
CA GLY A 333 -1.66 18.63 28.38
C GLY A 333 -0.57 17.88 27.62
N ILE A 334 -0.94 16.90 26.79
CA ILE A 334 0.02 16.15 25.96
C ILE A 334 0.67 17.08 24.92
N ALA A 335 -0.13 17.87 24.20
CA ALA A 335 0.38 18.77 23.17
C ALA A 335 1.33 19.86 23.73
N ALA A 336 1.01 20.41 24.91
CA ALA A 336 1.77 21.49 25.53
C ALA A 336 3.05 21.03 26.25
N SER A 337 3.15 19.76 26.66
CA SER A 337 4.30 19.25 27.41
C SER A 337 5.51 19.00 26.51
N LEU A 338 6.66 19.61 26.83
CA LEU A 338 7.93 19.34 26.13
C LEU A 338 8.56 17.99 26.50
N ASP A 339 8.13 17.39 27.61
CA ASP A 339 8.61 16.08 28.06
C ASP A 339 7.93 14.92 27.31
N GLU A 340 6.87 15.21 26.56
CA GLU A 340 6.15 14.22 25.77
C GLU A 340 6.85 13.93 24.43
N PRO A 341 6.85 12.67 23.96
CA PRO A 341 7.36 12.30 22.64
C PRO A 341 6.78 13.17 21.51
N GLU A 342 7.65 13.63 20.61
CA GLU A 342 7.27 14.49 19.48
C GLU A 342 6.11 13.89 18.68
N ALA A 343 6.15 12.59 18.40
CA ALA A 343 5.12 11.90 17.62
C ALA A 343 3.74 11.95 18.29
N LEU A 344 3.64 11.75 19.61
CA LEU A 344 2.40 11.91 20.37
C LEU A 344 1.88 13.35 20.26
N ARG A 345 2.76 14.33 20.51
CA ARG A 345 2.41 15.75 20.44
C ARG A 345 1.88 16.13 19.05
N ARG A 346 2.50 15.62 17.98
CA ARG A 346 2.05 15.84 16.59
C ARG A 346 0.66 15.30 16.31
N ILE A 347 0.36 14.07 16.74
CA ILE A 347 -0.97 13.47 16.59
C ILE A 347 -2.02 14.36 17.27
N VAL A 348 -1.75 14.80 18.50
CA VAL A 348 -2.69 15.67 19.22
C VAL A 348 -2.83 17.04 18.57
N LEU A 349 -1.74 17.68 18.16
CA LEU A 349 -1.80 18.99 17.51
C LEU A 349 -2.59 18.95 16.21
N GLN A 350 -2.44 17.89 15.41
CA GLN A 350 -3.23 17.67 14.19
C GLN A 350 -4.73 17.57 14.52
N ASP A 351 -5.10 16.71 15.47
CA ASP A 351 -6.50 16.55 15.89
C ASP A 351 -7.09 17.86 16.44
N LEU A 352 -6.34 18.58 17.27
CA LEU A 352 -6.73 19.89 17.79
C LEU A 352 -6.99 20.88 16.65
N ALA A 353 -6.15 20.89 15.62
CA ALA A 353 -6.33 21.73 14.44
C ALA A 353 -7.59 21.34 13.65
N ASP A 354 -7.76 20.06 13.37
CA ASP A 354 -8.90 19.52 12.63
C ASP A 354 -10.23 19.79 13.35
N SER A 355 -10.23 19.82 14.69
CA SER A 355 -11.42 20.13 15.51
C SER A 355 -11.89 21.59 15.39
N GLY A 356 -10.99 22.52 15.05
CA GLY A 356 -11.28 23.95 14.89
C GLY A 356 -11.84 24.68 16.13
N ARG A 357 -11.77 24.10 17.33
CA ARG A 357 -12.36 24.68 18.56
C ARG A 357 -11.45 25.72 19.21
N GLY A 358 -12.02 26.73 19.87
CA GLY A 358 -11.29 27.88 20.43
C GLY A 358 -10.11 27.50 21.36
N LYS A 359 -10.33 26.61 22.34
CA LYS A 359 -9.26 26.14 23.24
C LYS A 359 -8.16 25.35 22.50
N SER A 360 -8.51 24.66 21.41
CA SER A 360 -7.57 23.91 20.58
C SER A 360 -6.62 24.85 19.84
N LEU A 361 -7.14 25.98 19.33
CA LEU A 361 -6.36 27.02 18.67
C LEU A 361 -5.40 27.73 19.63
N ASP A 362 -5.75 27.87 20.90
CA ASP A 362 -4.89 28.54 21.88
C ASP A 362 -3.63 27.71 22.18
N VAL A 363 -3.75 26.38 22.25
CA VAL A 363 -2.59 25.47 22.39
C VAL A 363 -1.69 25.55 21.16
N LEU A 364 -2.28 25.55 19.95
CA LEU A 364 -1.52 25.71 18.72
C LEU A 364 -0.77 27.04 18.69
N LYS A 365 -1.39 28.14 19.13
CA LYS A 365 -0.73 29.46 19.27
C LYS A 365 0.41 29.42 20.28
N GLU A 366 0.21 28.76 21.42
CA GLU A 366 1.24 28.63 22.45
C GLU A 366 2.47 27.89 21.92
N VAL A 367 2.28 26.72 21.29
CA VAL A 367 3.36 25.95 20.66
C VAL A 367 4.03 26.74 19.53
N ALA A 368 3.25 27.45 18.71
CA ALA A 368 3.77 28.30 17.64
C ALA A 368 4.57 29.52 18.15
N ALA A 369 4.22 30.05 19.32
CA ALA A 369 4.90 31.18 19.96
C ALA A 369 6.21 30.77 20.63
N ASN A 370 6.34 29.50 21.06
CA ASN A 370 7.55 28.99 21.68
C ASN A 370 8.64 28.68 20.64
N TYR A 371 9.62 29.58 20.50
CA TYR A 371 10.72 29.45 19.53
C TYR A 371 11.66 28.25 19.79
N LEU A 372 11.63 27.67 20.99
CA LEU A 372 12.42 26.49 21.34
C LEU A 372 11.68 25.18 21.10
N ASP A 373 10.38 25.24 20.79
CA ASP A 373 9.60 24.04 20.58
C ASP A 373 9.94 23.41 19.21
N PRO A 374 10.35 22.13 19.16
CA PRO A 374 10.62 21.46 17.88
C PRO A 374 9.40 21.41 16.96
N LEU A 375 8.19 21.50 17.52
CA LEU A 375 6.93 21.46 16.77
C LEU A 375 6.39 22.84 16.38
N ARG A 376 7.12 23.92 16.64
CA ARG A 376 6.71 25.28 16.27
C ARG A 376 6.31 25.41 14.80
N SER A 377 7.16 24.95 13.89
CA SER A 377 6.90 25.06 12.44
C SER A 377 5.67 24.27 12.01
N PHE A 378 5.45 23.10 12.64
CA PHE A 378 4.26 22.27 12.40
C PHE A 378 3.00 22.96 12.94
N ALA A 379 3.03 23.52 14.16
CA ALA A 379 1.91 24.26 14.73
C ALA A 379 1.54 25.52 13.91
N LEU A 380 2.53 26.23 13.37
CA LEU A 380 2.30 27.38 12.47
C LEU A 380 1.58 26.96 11.17
N LEU A 381 1.96 25.83 10.58
CA LEU A 381 1.29 25.29 9.40
C LEU A 381 -0.17 24.97 9.72
N LEU A 382 -0.42 24.24 10.81
CA LEU A 382 -1.77 23.88 11.25
C LEU A 382 -2.65 25.10 11.57
N LEU A 383 -2.08 26.13 12.21
CA LEU A 383 -2.80 27.39 12.44
C LEU A 383 -3.18 28.08 11.14
N SER A 384 -2.28 28.11 10.15
CA SER A 384 -2.56 28.68 8.84
C SER A 384 -3.73 27.96 8.17
N ASP A 385 -3.71 26.62 8.17
CA ASP A 385 -4.76 25.81 7.58
C ASP A 385 -6.10 25.98 8.32
N ALA A 386 -6.09 25.95 9.66
CA ALA A 386 -7.28 26.16 10.47
C ALA A 386 -7.88 27.56 10.28
N LEU A 387 -7.06 28.61 10.16
CA LEU A 387 -7.51 29.97 9.88
C LEU A 387 -8.07 30.11 8.47
N ALA A 388 -7.51 29.41 7.49
CA ALA A 388 -8.02 29.39 6.12
C ALA A 388 -9.38 28.67 6.01
N ALA A 389 -9.64 27.70 6.90
CA ALA A 389 -10.91 26.97 6.97
C ALA A 389 -12.04 27.74 7.67
N LEU A 390 -11.72 28.79 8.45
CA LEU A 390 -12.74 29.63 9.05
C LEU A 390 -13.56 30.34 7.95
N PRO A 391 -14.89 30.42 8.08
CA PRO A 391 -15.71 31.13 7.12
C PRO A 391 -15.20 32.58 7.04
N THR A 392 -14.85 33.02 5.83
CA THR A 392 -14.40 34.39 5.60
C THR A 392 -15.39 35.33 6.27
N PRO A 393 -14.94 36.25 7.15
CA PRO A 393 -15.85 37.17 7.81
C PRO A 393 -16.67 37.85 6.71
N ARG A 394 -18.01 37.76 6.80
CA ARG A 394 -18.87 38.47 5.87
C ARG A 394 -18.37 39.92 5.84
N PRO A 395 -18.14 40.51 4.66
CA PRO A 395 -17.74 41.90 4.59
C PRO A 395 -18.73 42.65 5.46
N VAL A 396 -18.23 43.29 6.52
CA VAL A 396 -19.05 44.16 7.33
C VAL A 396 -19.57 45.16 6.31
N GLU A 397 -20.86 45.10 5.98
CA GLU A 397 -21.48 46.14 5.18
C GLU A 397 -21.11 47.41 5.91
N SER A 398 -20.20 48.18 5.32
CA SER A 398 -19.84 49.45 5.88
C SER A 398 -21.17 50.17 5.91
N VAL A 399 -21.75 50.33 7.10
CA VAL A 399 -22.81 51.29 7.30
C VAL A 399 -22.08 52.59 7.01
N GLN A 400 -22.09 53.00 5.74
CA GLN A 400 -21.85 54.36 5.34
C GLN A 400 -22.99 55.13 5.98
N GLN A 401 -22.87 55.39 7.28
CA GLN A 401 -23.52 56.53 7.89
C GLN A 401 -22.92 57.71 7.14
N SER A 402 -23.62 58.13 6.09
CA SER A 402 -23.28 59.29 5.31
C SER A 402 -23.02 60.42 6.30
N ALA A 403 -21.82 61.01 6.24
CA ALA A 403 -21.42 62.13 7.09
C ALA A 403 -22.40 63.32 7.03
N HIS A 404 -23.35 63.29 6.09
CA HIS A 404 -24.47 64.22 5.97
C HIS A 404 -25.46 64.20 7.15
N LEU A 405 -25.56 63.15 7.97
CA LEU A 405 -26.53 63.09 9.07
C LEU A 405 -26.02 63.66 10.41
N ARG A 406 -24.72 63.96 10.57
CA ARG A 406 -24.20 64.60 11.79
C ARG A 406 -24.28 66.13 11.79
N ILE A 407 -24.50 66.78 10.64
CA ILE A 407 -24.55 68.26 10.56
C ILE A 407 -25.97 68.80 10.86
N ILE A 408 -27.01 67.96 10.86
CA ILE A 408 -28.40 68.42 11.07
C ILE A 408 -28.83 68.35 12.54
N GLN A 409 -28.19 67.52 13.38
CA GLN A 409 -28.58 67.41 14.80
C GLN A 409 -27.95 68.47 15.73
N ASP A 410 -26.91 69.19 15.28
CA ASP A 410 -26.28 70.28 16.07
C ASP A 410 -26.93 71.66 15.87
N ARG A 411 -27.97 71.78 15.02
CA ARG A 411 -28.60 73.08 14.70
C ARG A 411 -29.98 73.34 15.31
N THR A 412 -30.57 72.40 16.06
CA THR A 412 -31.92 72.60 16.65
C THR A 412 -31.90 72.91 18.16
N GLY A 413 -30.74 73.10 18.78
CA GLY A 413 -30.61 73.35 20.23
C GLY A 413 -30.64 74.81 20.68
N TRP A 414 -30.83 75.79 19.79
CA TRP A 414 -30.82 77.21 20.16
C TRP A 414 -32.03 77.94 19.57
N ARG A 415 -33.15 78.02 20.32
CA ARG A 415 -34.00 79.22 20.44
C ARG A 415 -35.17 79.03 21.43
N SER A 416 -35.18 79.94 22.42
CA SER A 416 -36.28 80.46 23.28
C SER A 416 -37.06 79.48 24.16
N ALA A 417 -37.16 79.70 25.48
CA ALA A 417 -37.87 80.80 26.16
C ALA A 417 -39.39 80.71 26.00
#